data_AF-A0A7C9F7Z5-F1
#
_entry.id   AF-A0A7C9F7Z5-F1
#
_cell.length_a   1.000
_cell.length_b   1.000
_cell.length_c   1.000
_cell.angle_alpha   90.00
_cell.angle_beta   90.00
_cell.angle_gamma   90.00
#
_symmetry.space_group_name_H-M   'P 1'
#
loop_
_entity.id
_entity.type
_entity.pdbx_description
1 polymer ?
#
loop_
_entity_poly.entity_id
_entity_poly.type
_entity_poly.pdbx_seq_one_letter_code
_entity_poly.pdbx_strand_id
1 'polypeptide(L)'
;LSHHLHLVAMPYPGRGHINPMLNLCSLLLSSQPDLLISFVVTEEWLGFLSTELHSPPPPNLRLVAIPQVIPSEIGRAADFAGFYEATNTKLPDPFERLLDRLDPPSTAIIYDTFLTWVVGVGNKRNIPVASLFTESASVYTLLSHVDLLVQHGHFPLDLDLGNSEKRKMKVDYIPGLPPTTIADLPTFFHGAGRELLHRVLEAISNANKAQCLLFTSVHELEEAAIHALTAKLPMPVYPIGPMIPYFNLQSNGICGGITNSDDDN
;
A
#
# COMPACT_ATOMS: atom_id res chain seq x y z
N LEU A 1 -29.21 -17.71 -7.43
CA LEU A 1 -27.81 -17.92 -7.00
C LEU A 1 -27.38 -16.63 -6.34
N SER A 2 -27.17 -16.66 -5.02
CA SER A 2 -26.59 -15.52 -4.30
C SER A 2 -25.19 -15.29 -4.89
N HIS A 3 -24.97 -14.14 -5.54
CA HIS A 3 -23.62 -13.74 -5.95
C HIS A 3 -22.89 -13.28 -4.69
N HIS A 4 -22.25 -14.22 -3.99
CA HIS A 4 -21.42 -13.88 -2.84
C HIS A 4 -20.22 -13.07 -3.33
N LEU A 5 -20.22 -11.77 -3.04
CA LEU A 5 -19.06 -10.91 -3.26
C LEU A 5 -17.93 -11.43 -2.38
N HIS A 6 -16.80 -11.75 -3.01
CA HIS A 6 -15.60 -12.20 -2.33
C HIS A 6 -14.44 -11.30 -2.72
N LEU A 7 -13.99 -10.50 -1.76
CA LEU A 7 -12.85 -9.62 -1.88
C LEU A 7 -11.61 -10.32 -1.32
N VAL A 8 -10.51 -10.29 -2.07
CA VAL A 8 -9.19 -10.69 -1.56
C VAL A 8 -8.40 -9.41 -1.24
N ALA A 9 -7.89 -9.32 -0.03
CA ALA A 9 -7.04 -8.21 0.40
C ALA A 9 -5.59 -8.71 0.53
N MET A 10 -4.67 -8.15 -0.26
CA MET A 10 -3.26 -8.53 -0.31
C MET A 10 -2.37 -7.33 0.08
N PRO A 11 -2.09 -7.12 1.38
CA PRO A 11 -1.17 -6.08 1.83
C PRO A 11 0.28 -6.44 1.49
N TYR A 12 1.14 -5.42 1.41
CA TYR A 12 2.58 -5.61 1.52
C TYR A 12 2.88 -6.13 2.93
N PRO A 13 3.80 -7.11 3.10
CA PRO A 13 4.03 -7.78 4.39
C PRO A 13 4.86 -6.91 5.35
N GLY A 14 4.34 -5.74 5.69
CA GLY A 14 4.91 -4.78 6.63
C GLY A 14 3.82 -4.14 7.48
N ARG A 15 4.11 -3.84 8.76
CA ARG A 15 3.09 -3.37 9.74
C ARG A 15 2.32 -2.14 9.26
N GLY A 16 3.03 -1.15 8.71
CA GLY A 16 2.47 0.08 8.16
C GLY A 16 1.56 -0.11 6.93
N HIS A 17 1.54 -1.31 6.34
CA HIS A 17 0.70 -1.66 5.19
C HIS A 17 -0.47 -2.57 5.60
N ILE A 18 -0.21 -3.53 6.50
CA ILE A 18 -1.20 -4.47 7.00
C ILE A 18 -2.27 -3.74 7.82
N ASN A 19 -1.88 -2.88 8.75
CA ASN A 19 -2.83 -2.23 9.66
C ASN A 19 -3.85 -1.35 8.91
N PRO A 20 -3.46 -0.45 7.99
CA PRO A 20 -4.42 0.32 7.22
C PRO A 20 -5.35 -0.55 6.36
N MET A 21 -4.85 -1.62 5.75
CA MET A 21 -5.69 -2.50 4.93
C MET A 21 -6.67 -3.32 5.78
N LEU A 22 -6.28 -3.76 6.99
CA LEU A 22 -7.19 -4.40 7.95
C LEU A 22 -8.32 -3.45 8.38
N ASN A 23 -7.98 -2.18 8.64
CA ASN A 23 -8.98 -1.15 8.97
C ASN A 23 -9.94 -0.92 7.80
N LEU A 24 -9.42 -0.85 6.57
CA LEU A 24 -10.25 -0.78 5.36
C LEU A 24 -11.22 -1.97 5.27
N CYS A 25 -10.73 -3.19 5.49
CA CYS A 25 -11.58 -4.38 5.47
C CYS A 25 -12.70 -4.29 6.52
N SER A 26 -12.40 -3.82 7.73
CA SER A 26 -13.40 -3.64 8.80
C SER A 26 -14.47 -2.61 8.41
N LEU A 27 -14.10 -1.52 7.73
CA LEU A 27 -15.03 -0.51 7.23
C LEU A 27 -15.93 -1.05 6.12
N LEU A 28 -15.37 -1.82 5.20
CA LEU A 28 -16.13 -2.46 4.13
C LEU A 28 -17.16 -3.43 4.70
N LEU A 29 -16.79 -4.26 5.68
CA LEU A 29 -17.71 -5.18 6.33
C LEU A 29 -18.81 -4.48 7.14
N SER A 30 -18.49 -3.32 7.73
CA SER A 30 -19.48 -2.49 8.42
C SER A 30 -20.53 -1.91 7.46
N SER A 31 -20.14 -1.68 6.20
CA SER A 31 -21.01 -1.12 5.16
C SER A 31 -21.70 -2.19 4.31
N GLN A 32 -21.10 -3.37 4.19
CA GLN A 32 -21.55 -4.49 3.36
C GLN A 32 -21.42 -5.81 4.16
N PRO A 33 -22.36 -6.12 5.07
CA PRO A 33 -22.25 -7.29 5.95
C PRO A 33 -22.17 -8.64 5.23
N ASP A 34 -22.72 -8.74 4.02
CA ASP A 34 -22.72 -9.96 3.19
C ASP A 34 -21.42 -10.14 2.38
N LEU A 35 -20.49 -9.17 2.42
CA LEU A 35 -19.18 -9.25 1.76
C LEU A 35 -18.32 -10.28 2.48
N LEU A 36 -17.75 -11.23 1.74
CA LEU A 36 -16.67 -12.08 2.22
C LEU A 36 -15.33 -11.44 1.91
N ILE A 37 -14.43 -11.38 2.90
CA ILE A 37 -13.05 -10.92 2.72
C ILE A 37 -12.08 -12.03 3.09
N SER A 38 -11.20 -12.40 2.16
CA SER A 38 -9.98 -13.15 2.46
C SER A 38 -8.80 -12.19 2.58
N PHE A 39 -8.36 -11.95 3.80
CA PHE A 39 -7.21 -11.11 4.11
C PHE A 39 -5.94 -11.97 4.11
N VAL A 40 -5.11 -11.78 3.10
CA VAL A 40 -3.95 -12.64 2.85
C VAL A 40 -2.73 -12.09 3.59
N VAL A 41 -2.07 -12.97 4.34
CA VAL A 41 -0.81 -12.66 5.03
C VAL A 41 0.14 -13.82 4.88
N THR A 42 1.42 -13.63 5.18
CA THR A 42 2.32 -14.77 5.30
C THR A 42 2.07 -15.55 6.60
N GLU A 43 2.56 -16.78 6.70
CA GLU A 43 2.46 -17.59 7.92
C GLU A 43 3.06 -16.89 9.15
N GLU A 44 4.18 -16.19 9.00
CA GLU A 44 4.78 -15.38 10.06
C GLU A 44 3.82 -14.28 10.53
N TRP A 45 3.26 -13.52 9.58
CA TRP A 45 2.33 -12.45 9.86
C TRP A 45 1.01 -12.93 10.47
N LEU A 46 0.53 -14.12 10.08
CA LEU A 46 -0.60 -14.75 10.76
C LEU A 46 -0.28 -15.01 12.23
N GLY A 47 0.96 -15.41 12.54
CA GLY A 47 1.45 -15.54 13.91
C GLY A 47 1.37 -14.24 14.68
N PHE A 48 1.91 -13.14 14.13
CA PHE A 48 1.85 -11.81 14.75
C PHE A 48 0.41 -11.35 15.01
N LEU A 49 -0.45 -11.42 13.99
CA LEU A 49 -1.85 -11.03 14.13
C LEU A 49 -2.58 -11.89 15.15
N SER A 50 -2.33 -13.20 15.19
CA SER A 50 -2.98 -14.10 16.16
C SER A 50 -2.59 -13.77 17.61
N THR A 51 -1.40 -13.24 17.84
CA THR A 51 -0.97 -12.80 19.18
C THR A 51 -1.54 -11.44 19.59
N GLU A 52 -1.81 -10.56 18.62
CA GLU A 52 -2.26 -9.18 18.86
C GLU A 52 -3.79 -9.07 18.92
N LEU A 53 -4.50 -9.95 18.23
CA LEU A 53 -5.96 -9.97 18.21
C LEU A 53 -6.52 -10.40 19.57
N HIS A 54 -7.17 -9.48 20.26
CA HIS A 54 -7.87 -9.74 21.52
C HIS A 54 -9.18 -10.54 21.35
N SER A 55 -9.68 -10.65 20.13
CA SER A 55 -10.91 -11.36 19.77
C SER A 55 -10.79 -11.95 18.37
N PRO A 56 -11.47 -13.08 18.08
CA PRO A 56 -11.47 -13.63 16.73
C PRO A 56 -12.10 -12.65 15.74
N PRO A 57 -11.60 -12.58 14.48
CA PRO A 57 -12.24 -11.83 13.41
C PRO A 57 -13.69 -12.26 13.18
N PRO A 58 -14.55 -11.37 12.64
CA PRO A 58 -15.91 -11.76 12.29
C PRO A 58 -15.91 -12.86 11.21
N PRO A 59 -16.97 -13.69 11.10
CA PRO A 59 -16.98 -14.88 10.22
C PRO A 59 -16.73 -14.59 8.73
N ASN A 60 -17.04 -13.37 8.31
CA ASN A 60 -16.88 -12.86 6.95
C ASN A 60 -15.51 -12.20 6.70
N LEU A 61 -14.64 -12.10 7.71
CA LEU A 61 -13.21 -11.76 7.59
C LEU A 61 -12.34 -13.00 7.85
N ARG A 62 -11.83 -13.61 6.79
CA ARG A 62 -10.95 -14.79 6.87
C ARG A 62 -9.50 -14.34 6.75
N LEU A 63 -8.72 -14.52 7.81
CA LEU A 63 -7.26 -14.41 7.70
C LEU A 63 -6.73 -15.67 7.02
N VAL A 64 -6.02 -15.51 5.91
CA VAL A 64 -5.52 -16.64 5.11
C VAL A 64 -4.01 -16.54 4.96
N ALA A 65 -3.31 -17.58 5.38
CA ALA A 65 -1.86 -17.63 5.28
C ALA A 65 -1.38 -18.17 3.92
N ILE A 66 -0.34 -17.54 3.39
CA ILE A 66 0.54 -18.09 2.36
C ILE A 66 1.91 -18.45 2.98
N PRO A 67 2.60 -19.48 2.46
CA PRO A 67 3.93 -19.86 2.92
C PRO A 67 4.90 -18.70 3.13
N GLN A 68 5.65 -18.70 4.25
CA GLN A 68 6.71 -17.73 4.51
C GLN A 68 7.91 -17.99 3.57
N VAL A 69 7.84 -17.46 2.35
CA VAL A 69 8.90 -17.60 1.32
C VAL A 69 9.81 -16.37 1.21
N ILE A 70 9.56 -15.34 2.02
CA ILE A 70 10.33 -14.10 2.10
C ILE A 70 11.10 -14.03 3.43
N PRO A 71 12.13 -13.16 3.54
CA PRO A 71 12.78 -12.91 4.83
C PRO A 71 11.76 -12.41 5.88
N SER A 72 12.14 -12.49 7.16
CA SER A 72 11.28 -12.02 8.26
C SER A 72 11.00 -10.52 8.17
N GLU A 73 9.81 -10.10 8.59
CA GLU A 73 9.51 -8.69 8.85
C GLU A 73 10.46 -8.08 9.90
N ILE A 74 10.85 -8.89 10.90
CA ILE A 74 11.72 -8.47 12.00
C ILE A 74 13.13 -8.27 11.46
N GLY A 75 13.64 -7.05 11.61
CA GLY A 75 14.99 -6.70 11.15
C GLY A 75 15.11 -6.51 9.64
N ARG A 76 14.01 -6.50 8.87
CA ARG A 76 14.05 -6.30 7.41
C ARG A 76 14.78 -5.03 6.97
N ALA A 77 14.82 -4.01 7.83
CA ALA A 77 15.49 -2.74 7.57
C ALA A 77 16.99 -2.91 7.27
N ALA A 78 17.61 -3.98 7.77
CA ALA A 78 19.01 -4.31 7.48
C ALA A 78 19.26 -4.67 6.01
N ASP A 79 18.25 -5.20 5.31
CA ASP A 79 18.28 -5.49 3.87
C ASP A 79 16.90 -5.21 3.25
N PHE A 80 16.52 -3.92 3.26
CA PHE A 80 15.20 -3.52 2.76
C PHE A 80 15.05 -3.81 1.26
N ALA A 81 16.14 -3.69 0.49
CA ALA A 81 16.11 -3.95 -0.94
C ALA A 81 15.91 -5.43 -1.27
N GLY A 82 16.64 -6.33 -0.58
CA GLY A 82 16.45 -7.77 -0.70
C GLY A 82 15.07 -8.22 -0.22
N PHE A 83 14.54 -7.59 0.83
CA PHE A 83 13.17 -7.84 1.29
C PHE A 83 12.14 -7.45 0.22
N TYR A 84 12.22 -6.24 -0.33
CA TYR A 84 11.33 -5.78 -1.41
C TYR A 84 11.42 -6.66 -2.67
N GLU A 85 12.62 -7.13 -3.01
CA GLU A 85 12.80 -8.07 -4.12
C GLU A 85 12.12 -9.40 -3.84
N ALA A 86 12.31 -9.95 -2.64
CA ALA A 86 11.69 -11.22 -2.26
C ALA A 86 10.17 -11.15 -2.29
N THR A 87 9.55 -10.04 -1.83
CA THR A 87 8.08 -9.89 -1.89
C THR A 87 7.55 -9.86 -3.32
N ASN A 88 8.29 -9.26 -4.25
CA ASN A 88 7.86 -9.17 -5.64
C ASN A 88 8.19 -10.40 -6.49
N THR A 89 9.14 -11.24 -6.07
CA THR A 89 9.58 -12.42 -6.82
C THR A 89 9.08 -13.75 -6.26
N LYS A 90 8.85 -13.84 -4.95
CA LYS A 90 8.55 -15.11 -4.28
C LYS A 90 7.09 -15.27 -3.85
N LEU A 91 6.38 -14.18 -3.55
CA LEU A 91 4.95 -14.22 -3.20
C LEU A 91 3.95 -14.47 -4.35
N PRO A 92 4.25 -14.18 -5.64
CA PRO A 92 3.28 -14.41 -6.72
C PRO A 92 2.76 -15.85 -6.77
N ASP A 93 3.68 -16.82 -6.74
CA ASP A 93 3.36 -18.25 -6.87
C ASP A 93 2.45 -18.77 -5.73
N PRO A 94 2.78 -18.55 -4.43
CA PRO A 94 1.88 -18.86 -3.33
C PRO A 94 0.51 -18.17 -3.42
N PHE A 95 0.48 -16.90 -3.85
CA PHE A 95 -0.77 -16.14 -3.95
C PHE A 95 -1.68 -16.69 -5.07
N GLU A 96 -1.13 -16.96 -6.25
CA GLU A 96 -1.90 -17.58 -7.35
C GLU A 96 -2.48 -18.93 -6.92
N ARG A 97 -1.69 -19.80 -6.26
CA ARG A 97 -2.17 -21.08 -5.70
C ARG A 97 -3.22 -20.90 -4.62
N LEU A 98 -3.20 -19.79 -3.87
CA LEU A 98 -4.25 -19.48 -2.91
C LEU A 98 -5.54 -19.16 -3.64
N LEU A 99 -5.51 -18.26 -4.63
CA LEU A 99 -6.68 -17.86 -5.41
C LEU A 99 -7.38 -19.08 -6.04
N ASP A 100 -6.62 -20.04 -6.57
CA ASP A 100 -7.16 -21.25 -7.20
C ASP A 100 -7.92 -22.17 -6.23
N ARG A 101 -7.73 -22.00 -4.92
CA ARG A 101 -8.36 -22.81 -3.85
C ARG A 101 -9.47 -22.09 -3.10
N LEU A 102 -9.72 -20.82 -3.40
CA LEU A 102 -10.75 -20.04 -2.70
C LEU A 102 -12.15 -20.54 -3.08
N ASP A 103 -12.98 -20.76 -2.06
CA ASP A 103 -14.40 -21.06 -2.19
C ASP A 103 -15.23 -20.13 -1.28
N PRO A 104 -16.09 -19.25 -1.84
CA PRO A 104 -16.28 -18.99 -3.28
C PRO A 104 -15.03 -18.38 -3.96
N PRO A 105 -14.94 -18.39 -5.30
CA PRO A 105 -13.86 -17.69 -6.02
C PRO A 105 -13.84 -16.19 -5.74
N SER A 106 -12.67 -15.56 -5.84
CA SER A 106 -12.53 -14.11 -5.70
C SER A 106 -13.24 -13.37 -6.84
N THR A 107 -13.94 -12.30 -6.47
CA THR A 107 -14.64 -11.38 -7.38
C THR A 107 -13.91 -10.05 -7.57
N ALA A 108 -13.00 -9.70 -6.66
CA ALA A 108 -12.16 -8.51 -6.71
C ALA A 108 -10.93 -8.68 -5.81
N ILE A 109 -9.86 -7.94 -6.09
CA ILE A 109 -8.65 -7.88 -5.27
C ILE A 109 -8.36 -6.42 -4.88
N ILE A 110 -8.19 -6.14 -3.59
CA ILE A 110 -7.49 -4.93 -3.13
C ILE A 110 -6.07 -5.35 -2.80
N TYR A 111 -5.09 -4.60 -3.28
CA TYR A 111 -3.69 -4.94 -3.06
C TYR A 111 -2.86 -3.71 -2.71
N ASP A 112 -1.75 -3.92 -2.02
CA ASP A 112 -0.81 -2.84 -1.76
C ASP A 112 -0.02 -2.49 -3.01
N THR A 113 0.05 -1.19 -3.33
CA THR A 113 0.68 -0.65 -4.54
C THR A 113 2.09 -1.21 -4.79
N PHE A 114 2.86 -1.51 -3.74
CA PHE A 114 4.24 -2.01 -3.86
C PHE A 114 4.36 -3.47 -4.33
N LEU A 115 3.25 -4.19 -4.48
CA LEU A 115 3.21 -5.54 -5.05
C LEU A 115 2.93 -5.47 -6.56
N THR A 116 3.99 -5.39 -7.36
CA THR A 116 3.93 -5.08 -8.80
C THR A 116 3.31 -6.18 -9.65
N TRP A 117 3.18 -7.39 -9.11
CA TRP A 117 2.67 -8.56 -9.81
C TRP A 117 1.14 -8.70 -9.76
N VAL A 118 0.44 -8.03 -8.83
CA VAL A 118 -0.99 -8.30 -8.56
C VAL A 118 -1.90 -7.90 -9.72
N VAL A 119 -1.62 -6.78 -10.38
CA VAL A 119 -2.33 -6.37 -11.61
C VAL A 119 -2.24 -7.44 -12.69
N GLY A 120 -1.05 -8.03 -12.87
CA GLY A 120 -0.84 -9.13 -13.81
C GLY A 120 -1.67 -10.36 -13.44
N VAL A 121 -1.75 -10.71 -12.16
CA VAL A 121 -2.58 -11.82 -11.66
C VAL A 121 -4.07 -11.56 -11.92
N GLY A 122 -4.56 -10.36 -11.61
CA GLY A 122 -5.95 -9.96 -11.86
C GLY A 122 -6.32 -10.04 -13.33
N ASN A 123 -5.47 -9.48 -14.21
CA ASN A 123 -5.68 -9.52 -15.66
C ASN A 123 -5.73 -10.95 -16.21
N LYS A 124 -4.82 -11.84 -15.79
CA LYS A 124 -4.82 -13.26 -16.21
C LYS A 124 -6.11 -13.99 -15.83
N ARG A 125 -6.74 -13.60 -14.72
CA ARG A 125 -7.94 -14.25 -14.17
C ARG A 125 -9.23 -13.49 -14.46
N ASN A 126 -9.16 -12.36 -15.16
CA ASN A 126 -10.28 -11.45 -15.36
C ASN A 126 -10.94 -11.02 -14.03
N ILE A 127 -10.11 -10.76 -13.01
CA ILE A 127 -10.54 -10.27 -11.69
C ILE A 127 -10.11 -8.79 -11.59
N PRO A 128 -11.05 -7.86 -11.29
CA PRO A 128 -10.71 -6.46 -11.09
C PRO A 128 -9.82 -6.27 -9.86
N VAL A 129 -8.86 -5.36 -9.95
CA VAL A 129 -7.91 -5.02 -8.91
C VAL A 129 -8.00 -3.53 -8.55
N ALA A 130 -7.90 -3.22 -7.27
CA ALA A 130 -7.81 -1.87 -6.73
C ALA A 130 -6.49 -1.71 -5.99
N SER A 131 -5.73 -0.68 -6.35
CA SER A 131 -4.43 -0.38 -5.73
C SER A 131 -4.66 0.45 -4.48
N LEU A 132 -4.24 -0.05 -3.32
CA LEU A 132 -4.17 0.72 -2.07
C LEU A 132 -2.76 1.31 -1.94
N PHE A 133 -2.67 2.62 -1.85
CA PHE A 133 -1.44 3.31 -1.49
C PHE A 133 -1.54 3.74 -0.03
N THR A 134 -0.68 3.17 0.80
CA THR A 134 -0.70 3.34 2.26
C THR A 134 0.08 4.56 2.73
N GLU A 135 0.91 5.13 1.86
CA GLU A 135 1.52 6.44 2.07
C GLU A 135 0.60 7.59 1.61
N SER A 136 1.08 8.83 1.67
CA SER A 136 0.27 10.02 1.38
C SER A 136 0.01 10.23 -0.12
N ALA A 137 -1.11 10.89 -0.45
CA ALA A 137 -1.41 11.27 -1.83
C ALA A 137 -0.34 12.21 -2.40
N SER A 138 0.28 13.02 -1.54
CA SER A 138 1.40 13.90 -1.88
C SER A 138 2.62 13.13 -2.38
N VAL A 139 3.00 12.03 -1.72
CA VAL A 139 4.14 11.19 -2.16
C VAL A 139 3.84 10.54 -3.51
N TYR A 140 2.63 10.00 -3.69
CA TYR A 140 2.23 9.41 -4.98
C TYR A 140 2.26 10.46 -6.10
N THR A 141 1.82 11.68 -5.82
CA THR A 141 1.87 12.82 -6.75
C THR A 141 3.29 13.14 -7.17
N LEU A 142 4.23 13.20 -6.21
CA LEU A 142 5.65 13.39 -6.51
C LEU A 142 6.22 12.28 -7.39
N LEU A 143 5.99 11.01 -7.02
CA LEU A 143 6.49 9.85 -7.77
C LEU A 143 5.91 9.79 -9.20
N SER A 144 4.64 10.19 -9.36
CA SER A 144 3.97 10.25 -10.66
C SER A 144 4.46 11.39 -11.55
N HIS A 145 5.22 12.35 -11.00
CA HIS A 145 5.77 13.53 -11.69
C HIS A 145 7.30 13.59 -11.59
N VAL A 146 7.96 12.44 -11.40
CA VAL A 146 9.43 12.38 -11.32
C VAL A 146 10.11 12.93 -12.59
N ASP A 147 9.43 12.86 -13.74
CA ASP A 147 9.89 13.42 -15.00
C ASP A 147 10.09 14.94 -14.92
N LEU A 148 9.28 15.66 -14.13
CA LEU A 148 9.45 17.09 -13.91
C LEU A 148 10.71 17.38 -13.09
N LEU A 149 11.06 16.52 -12.11
CA LEU A 149 12.33 16.63 -11.40
C LEU A 149 13.52 16.49 -12.36
N VAL A 150 13.43 15.58 -13.33
CA VAL A 150 14.47 15.40 -14.36
C VAL A 150 14.55 16.62 -15.28
N GLN A 151 13.42 17.11 -15.78
CA GLN A 151 13.37 18.26 -16.69
C GLN A 151 13.96 19.54 -16.08
N HIS A 152 13.77 19.73 -14.77
CA HIS A 152 14.32 20.86 -14.04
C HIS A 152 15.73 20.62 -13.48
N GLY A 153 16.38 19.50 -13.81
CA GLY A 153 17.74 19.18 -13.37
C GLY A 153 17.85 18.86 -11.88
N HIS A 154 16.73 18.55 -11.23
CA HIS A 154 16.63 18.17 -9.83
C HIS A 154 16.68 16.65 -9.62
N PHE A 155 16.79 15.83 -10.68
CA PHE A 155 17.01 14.38 -10.61
C PHE A 155 17.84 13.86 -11.82
N PRO A 156 18.76 12.88 -11.66
CA PRO A 156 19.15 12.21 -10.43
C PRO A 156 19.88 13.14 -9.47
N LEU A 157 19.56 12.98 -8.19
CA LEU A 157 20.16 13.76 -7.12
C LEU A 157 21.58 13.27 -6.85
N ASP A 158 22.57 13.87 -7.53
CA ASP A 158 23.96 13.84 -7.07
C ASP A 158 24.10 14.78 -5.87
N LEU A 159 23.55 14.31 -4.74
CA LEU A 159 23.81 14.84 -3.43
C LEU A 159 25.13 14.24 -2.94
N ASP A 160 26.25 14.72 -3.48
CA ASP A 160 27.43 14.79 -2.63
C ASP A 160 27.01 15.58 -1.39
N LEU A 161 26.94 14.88 -0.25
CA LEU A 161 26.34 15.31 1.02
C LEU A 161 26.94 16.62 1.59
N GLY A 162 27.96 17.19 0.95
CA GLY A 162 28.60 18.46 1.29
C GLY A 162 28.04 19.71 0.58
N ASN A 163 27.21 19.61 -0.46
CA ASN A 163 26.72 20.82 -1.17
C ASN A 163 25.40 21.33 -0.56
N SER A 164 25.50 22.13 0.50
CA SER A 164 24.37 22.72 1.24
C SER A 164 23.42 23.55 0.39
N GLU A 165 23.86 24.07 -0.76
CA GLU A 165 23.05 24.92 -1.62
C GLU A 165 22.09 24.12 -2.50
N LYS A 166 22.50 22.93 -2.99
CA LYS A 166 21.60 22.04 -3.74
C LYS A 166 20.41 21.55 -2.89
N ARG A 167 20.65 21.28 -1.61
CA ARG A 167 19.61 20.82 -0.66
C ARG A 167 18.50 21.85 -0.45
N LYS A 168 18.82 23.15 -0.56
CA LYS A 168 17.87 24.26 -0.42
C LYS A 168 17.17 24.62 -1.73
N MET A 169 17.51 23.98 -2.84
CA MET A 169 16.85 24.25 -4.12
C MET A 169 15.35 23.97 -3.99
N LYS A 170 14.56 24.93 -4.44
CA LYS A 170 13.11 24.92 -4.32
C LYS A 170 12.50 24.07 -5.43
N VAL A 171 11.51 23.25 -5.07
CA VAL A 171 10.67 22.48 -5.97
C VAL A 171 9.25 23.02 -5.82
N ASP A 172 8.79 23.81 -6.78
CA ASP A 172 7.48 24.48 -6.76
C ASP A 172 6.67 24.27 -8.04
N TYR A 173 7.06 23.28 -8.85
CA TYR A 173 6.47 22.97 -10.15
C TYR A 173 5.77 21.60 -10.18
N ILE A 174 5.71 20.87 -9.06
CA ILE A 174 4.97 19.60 -8.98
C ILE A 174 3.49 19.91 -8.75
N PRO A 175 2.58 19.55 -9.68
CA PRO A 175 1.15 19.83 -9.53
C PRO A 175 0.60 19.21 -8.24
N GLY A 176 -0.22 19.97 -7.51
CA GLY A 176 -0.88 19.48 -6.30
C GLY A 176 -0.02 19.48 -5.03
N LEU A 177 1.26 19.85 -5.11
CA LEU A 177 2.14 19.96 -3.94
C LEU A 177 2.44 21.43 -3.61
N PRO A 178 2.54 21.78 -2.31
CA PRO A 178 3.07 23.08 -1.91
C PRO A 178 4.57 23.16 -2.29
N PRO A 179 5.10 24.39 -2.44
CA PRO A 179 6.53 24.58 -2.59
C PRO A 179 7.34 23.85 -1.51
N THR A 180 8.30 23.05 -1.94
CA THR A 180 9.16 22.24 -1.06
C THR A 180 10.63 22.44 -1.44
N THR A 181 11.55 21.76 -0.76
CA THR A 181 12.97 21.76 -1.11
C THR A 181 13.44 20.36 -1.49
N ILE A 182 14.58 20.27 -2.17
CA ILE A 182 15.23 18.98 -2.44
C ILE A 182 15.43 18.18 -1.14
N ALA A 183 15.80 18.84 -0.04
CA ALA A 183 16.01 18.17 1.25
C ALA A 183 14.73 17.53 1.84
N ASP A 184 13.56 18.04 1.45
CA ASP A 184 12.26 17.58 1.96
C ASP A 184 11.66 16.45 1.10
N LEU A 185 12.27 16.12 -0.04
CA LEU A 185 11.78 15.01 -0.87
C LEU A 185 11.93 13.68 -0.10
N PRO A 186 11.02 12.70 -0.33
CA PRO A 186 11.07 11.40 0.33
C PRO A 186 12.42 10.69 0.16
N THR A 187 12.72 9.78 1.09
CA THR A 187 13.95 8.98 1.09
C THR A 187 14.14 8.11 -0.16
N PHE A 188 13.11 7.90 -0.97
CA PHE A 188 13.28 7.30 -2.30
C PHE A 188 14.25 8.09 -3.20
N PHE A 189 14.38 9.40 -2.97
CA PHE A 189 15.25 10.28 -3.74
C PHE A 189 16.65 10.44 -3.13
N HIS A 190 16.90 9.93 -1.91
CA HIS A 190 18.15 10.13 -1.16
C HIS A 190 18.53 8.92 -0.28
N GLY A 191 19.83 8.67 -0.06
CA GLY A 191 20.26 7.61 0.86
C GLY A 191 19.90 6.20 0.38
N ALA A 192 19.64 5.27 1.32
CA ALA A 192 19.41 3.85 1.01
C ALA A 192 18.15 3.58 0.16
N GLY A 193 17.15 4.46 0.20
CA GLY A 193 15.92 4.32 -0.60
C GLY A 193 16.13 4.54 -2.11
N ARG A 194 17.24 5.19 -2.50
CA ARG A 194 17.57 5.47 -3.91
C ARG A 194 17.74 4.19 -4.73
N GLU A 195 18.27 3.14 -4.12
CA GLU A 195 18.47 1.85 -4.79
C GLU A 195 17.15 1.23 -5.27
N LEU A 196 16.04 1.54 -4.57
CA LEU A 196 14.71 1.02 -4.88
C LEU A 196 13.84 1.96 -5.70
N LEU A 197 14.27 3.20 -5.95
CA LEU A 197 13.45 4.19 -6.64
C LEU A 197 12.93 3.68 -8.00
N HIS A 198 13.77 2.99 -8.78
CA HIS A 198 13.34 2.43 -10.06
C HIS A 198 12.18 1.42 -9.91
N ARG A 199 12.20 0.61 -8.84
CA ARG A 199 11.14 -0.37 -8.54
C ARG A 199 9.88 0.29 -8.00
N VAL A 200 10.04 1.35 -7.20
CA VAL A 200 8.92 2.16 -6.74
C VAL A 200 8.23 2.85 -7.91
N LEU A 201 8.98 3.44 -8.85
CA LEU A 201 8.42 4.03 -10.06
C LEU A 201 7.73 2.99 -10.95
N GLU A 202 8.26 1.76 -11.02
CA GLU A 202 7.59 0.65 -11.68
C GLU A 202 6.26 0.30 -10.99
N ALA A 203 6.23 0.28 -9.65
CA ALA A 203 5.01 0.03 -8.88
C ALA A 203 3.93 1.10 -9.15
N ILE A 204 4.30 2.38 -9.20
CA ILE A 204 3.39 3.48 -9.56
C ILE A 204 2.87 3.30 -10.99
N SER A 205 3.76 3.06 -11.95
CA SER A 205 3.40 2.84 -13.36
C SER A 205 2.45 1.64 -13.53
N ASN A 206 2.64 0.59 -12.72
CA ASN A 206 1.80 -0.58 -12.74
C ASN A 206 0.43 -0.35 -12.08
N ALA A 207 0.38 0.38 -10.97
CA ALA A 207 -0.87 0.77 -10.31
C ALA A 207 -1.79 1.59 -11.22
N ASN A 208 -1.22 2.32 -12.19
CA ASN A 208 -1.99 3.03 -13.21
C ASN A 208 -2.78 2.11 -14.18
N LYS A 209 -2.68 0.80 -14.02
CA LYS A 209 -3.43 -0.20 -14.79
C LYS A 209 -4.52 -0.87 -13.95
N ALA A 210 -4.64 -0.53 -12.67
CA ALA A 210 -5.71 -0.99 -11.78
C ALA A 210 -7.05 -0.29 -12.10
N GLN A 211 -8.15 -0.85 -11.62
CA GLN A 211 -9.49 -0.28 -11.82
C GLN A 211 -9.73 1.00 -11.01
N CYS A 212 -9.06 1.14 -9.87
CA CYS A 212 -9.01 2.39 -9.11
C CYS A 212 -7.79 2.45 -8.20
N LEU A 213 -7.49 3.66 -7.75
CA LEU A 213 -6.46 3.98 -6.76
C LEU A 213 -7.11 4.45 -5.46
N LEU A 214 -6.76 3.81 -4.36
CA LEU A 214 -7.26 4.10 -3.02
C LEU A 214 -6.15 4.70 -2.17
N PHE A 215 -6.43 5.78 -1.44
CA PHE A 215 -5.51 6.38 -0.48
C PHE A 215 -6.03 6.25 0.93
N THR A 216 -5.13 5.97 1.88
CA THR A 216 -5.43 5.95 3.32
C THR A 216 -5.64 7.35 3.93
N SER A 217 -5.55 8.40 3.11
CA SER A 217 -5.65 9.81 3.46
C SER A 217 -7.05 10.39 3.32
N VAL A 218 -7.31 11.49 4.02
CA VAL A 218 -8.58 12.24 4.02
C VAL A 218 -8.54 13.30 2.92
N HIS A 219 -9.63 13.46 2.17
CA HIS A 219 -9.69 14.39 1.04
C HIS A 219 -9.28 15.82 1.42
N GLU A 220 -9.88 16.37 2.48
CA GLU A 220 -9.66 17.74 2.94
C GLU A 220 -8.21 18.03 3.37
N LEU A 221 -7.43 16.98 3.69
CA LEU A 221 -6.03 17.12 4.08
C LEU A 221 -5.10 17.26 2.86
N GLU A 222 -5.43 16.59 1.76
CA GLU A 222 -4.56 16.48 0.56
C GLU A 222 -5.31 16.81 -0.74
N GLU A 223 -6.31 17.70 -0.67
CA GLU A 223 -7.21 18.04 -1.77
C GLU A 223 -6.46 18.40 -3.06
N ALA A 224 -5.43 19.23 -2.95
CA ALA A 224 -4.64 19.66 -4.11
C ALA A 224 -3.90 18.48 -4.79
N ALA A 225 -3.33 17.57 -3.99
CA ALA A 225 -2.66 16.37 -4.51
C ALA A 225 -3.66 15.40 -5.14
N ILE A 226 -4.79 15.15 -4.47
CA ILE A 226 -5.85 14.27 -4.98
C ILE A 226 -6.43 14.81 -6.29
N HIS A 227 -6.66 16.12 -6.39
CA HIS A 227 -7.14 16.75 -7.62
C HIS A 227 -6.13 16.64 -8.75
N ALA A 228 -4.84 16.89 -8.48
CA ALA A 228 -3.76 16.72 -9.47
C ALA A 228 -3.66 15.27 -9.97
N LEU A 229 -3.80 14.29 -9.09
CA LEU A 229 -3.82 12.87 -9.45
C LEU A 229 -5.04 12.51 -10.28
N THR A 230 -6.22 12.98 -9.88
CA THR A 230 -7.48 12.75 -10.60
C THR A 230 -7.43 13.31 -12.02
N ALA A 231 -6.77 14.46 -12.21
CA ALA A 231 -6.59 15.06 -13.53
C ALA A 231 -5.57 14.31 -14.41
N LYS A 232 -4.58 13.64 -13.81
CA LYS A 232 -3.50 12.95 -14.53
C LYS A 232 -3.81 11.50 -14.85
N LEU A 233 -4.45 10.79 -13.92
CA LEU A 233 -4.58 9.34 -13.95
C LEU A 233 -5.82 8.90 -14.75
N PRO A 234 -5.74 7.79 -15.50
CA PRO A 234 -6.87 7.32 -16.30
C PRO A 234 -7.94 6.56 -15.49
N MET A 235 -7.72 6.31 -14.20
CA MET A 235 -8.66 5.62 -13.31
C MET A 235 -9.15 6.55 -12.19
N PRO A 236 -10.30 6.20 -11.56
CA PRO A 236 -10.78 6.91 -10.38
C PRO A 236 -9.78 6.85 -9.21
N VAL A 237 -9.67 7.98 -8.51
CA VAL A 237 -8.87 8.15 -7.29
C VAL A 237 -9.81 8.36 -6.11
N TYR A 238 -9.67 7.54 -5.06
CA TYR A 238 -10.51 7.59 -3.88
C TYR A 238 -9.69 7.82 -2.62
N PRO A 239 -9.77 9.02 -2.01
CA PRO A 239 -9.28 9.24 -0.65
C PRO A 239 -10.28 8.64 0.35
N ILE A 240 -9.96 7.46 0.87
CA ILE A 240 -10.87 6.70 1.74
C ILE A 240 -10.52 6.85 3.23
N GLY A 241 -9.51 7.65 3.57
CA GLY A 241 -8.98 7.83 4.92
C GLY A 241 -9.94 8.45 5.94
N PRO A 242 -9.56 8.41 7.24
CA PRO A 242 -8.32 7.83 7.75
C PRO A 242 -8.47 6.31 7.99
N MET A 243 -7.50 5.51 7.54
CA MET A 243 -7.48 4.05 7.76
C MET A 243 -6.87 3.68 9.12
N ILE A 244 -7.41 4.29 10.18
CA ILE A 244 -7.03 4.06 11.58
C ILE A 244 -8.19 3.41 12.35
N PRO A 245 -7.99 2.84 13.55
CA PRO A 245 -9.02 2.14 14.33
C PRO A 245 -10.16 3.01 14.89
N TYR A 246 -10.51 4.13 14.23
CA TYR A 246 -11.41 5.18 14.73
C TYR A 246 -12.78 4.64 15.21
N PHE A 247 -13.30 3.59 14.58
CA PHE A 247 -14.62 3.03 14.90
C PHE A 247 -14.66 2.12 16.15
N ASN A 248 -13.50 1.74 16.69
CA ASN A 248 -13.42 0.98 17.95
C ASN A 248 -13.53 1.87 19.20
N LEU A 249 -13.55 3.20 19.06
CA LEU A 249 -13.62 4.13 20.20
C LEU A 249 -15.05 4.35 20.73
N GLN A 250 -16.08 4.03 19.93
CA GLN A 250 -17.49 4.25 20.31
C GLN A 250 -18.29 2.95 20.50
N SER A 251 -17.73 1.80 20.14
CA SER A 251 -18.37 0.50 20.37
C SER A 251 -17.32 -0.52 20.82
N ASN A 252 -17.63 -1.27 21.87
CA ASN A 252 -16.84 -2.41 22.36
C ASN A 252 -16.85 -3.58 21.34
N GLY A 253 -16.46 -3.37 20.08
CA GLY A 253 -16.63 -4.39 19.05
C GLY A 253 -15.65 -4.34 17.88
N ILE A 254 -14.97 -5.48 17.73
CA ILE A 254 -14.74 -6.29 16.50
C ILE A 254 -13.26 -6.57 16.19
N CYS A 255 -12.33 -5.69 16.58
CA CYS A 255 -10.91 -6.02 16.71
C CYS A 255 -10.28 -5.03 17.70
N GLY A 256 -10.11 -5.43 18.97
CA GLY A 256 -9.36 -4.61 19.92
C GLY A 256 -8.00 -4.24 19.32
N GLY A 257 -7.68 -2.94 19.34
CA GLY A 257 -6.65 -2.35 18.49
C GLY A 257 -5.31 -3.07 18.55
N ILE A 258 -4.73 -3.30 17.37
CA ILE A 258 -3.32 -3.65 17.25
C ILE A 258 -2.53 -2.47 17.81
N THR A 259 -1.85 -2.68 18.93
CA THR A 259 -0.96 -1.68 19.51
C THR A 259 0.17 -1.41 18.54
N ASN A 260 0.35 -0.15 18.13
CA ASN A 260 1.62 0.30 17.60
C ASN A 260 2.62 0.20 18.76
N SER A 261 3.35 -0.92 18.84
CA SER A 261 4.63 -0.89 19.52
C SER A 261 5.56 -0.10 18.62
N ASP A 262 5.89 1.11 19.05
CA ASP A 262 6.94 1.92 18.44
C ASP A 262 8.22 1.09 18.41
N ASP A 263 8.67 0.69 17.22
CA ASP A 263 10.07 0.32 16.99
C ASP A 263 10.89 1.62 16.92
N ASP A 264 10.88 2.35 18.02
CA ASP A 264 11.88 3.37 18.31
C ASP A 264 13.10 2.65 18.90
N ASN A 265 14.10 2.48 18.05
CA ASN A 265 15.49 2.30 18.47
C ASN A 265 16.19 3.65 18.37
#